data_AF-A0A1W1DSU8-F1
#
_entry.id   AF-A0A1W1DSU8-F1
#
_cell.length_a   1.000
_cell.length_b   1.000
_cell.length_c   1.000
_cell.angle_alpha   90.00
_cell.angle_beta   90.00
_cell.angle_gamma   90.00
#
_symmetry.space_group_name_H-M   'P 1'
#
loop_
_entity.id
_entity.type
_entity.pdbx_description
1 polymer ?
#
loop_
_entity_poly.entity_id
_entity_poly.type
_entity_poly.pdbx_seq_one_letter_code
_entity_poly.pdbx_strand_id
1 'polypeptide(L)' 'MVVYTVGTFDLLHVGHLALLEYCATLGDTVAVGVASDEVVKLYKPNPPRHST' A
#
# COMPACT_ATOMS: atom_id res chain seq x y z
N MET A 1 13.75 -13.19 -7.13
CA MET A 1 13.34 -11.89 -7.70
C MET A 1 12.56 -11.11 -6.65
N VAL A 2 12.88 -9.83 -6.44
CA VAL A 2 12.16 -8.96 -5.48
C VAL A 2 11.10 -8.17 -6.24
N VAL A 3 9.86 -8.23 -5.76
CA VAL A 3 8.72 -7.47 -6.26
C VAL A 3 8.48 -6.29 -5.33
N TYR A 4 8.37 -5.09 -5.87
CA TYR A 4 8.13 -3.88 -5.08
C TYR A 4 6.79 -3.25 -5.44
N THR A 5 6.00 -2.89 -4.43
CA THR A 5 4.77 -2.12 -4.58
C THR A 5 4.69 -1.02 -3.52
N VAL A 6 4.01 0.07 -3.83
CA VAL A 6 3.86 1.23 -2.94
C VAL A 6 2.40 1.67 -2.89
N GLY A 7 1.93 2.06 -1.72
CA GLY A 7 0.56 2.52 -1.54
C GLY A 7 0.35 3.20 -0.20
N THR A 8 -0.79 3.89 -0.06
CA THR A 8 -1.25 4.41 1.24
C THR A 8 -1.77 3.28 2.13
N PHE A 9 -2.39 2.25 1.55
CA PHE A 9 -3.02 1.14 2.27
C PHE A 9 -4.00 1.59 3.37
N ASP A 10 -4.70 2.71 3.13
CA ASP A 10 -5.70 3.26 4.05
C ASP A 10 -6.86 2.28 4.22
N LEU A 11 -7.20 1.96 5.48
CA LEU A 11 -8.17 0.92 5.85
C LEU A 11 -7.98 -0.37 5.05
N LEU A 12 -6.93 -1.13 5.36
CA LEU A 12 -6.57 -2.36 4.65
C LEU A 12 -7.79 -3.29 4.45
N HIS A 13 -8.07 -3.62 3.20
CA HIS A 13 -9.26 -4.38 2.80
C HIS A 13 -8.89 -5.41 1.71
N VAL A 14 -9.85 -6.24 1.32
CA VAL A 14 -9.65 -7.38 0.40
C VAL A 14 -9.01 -7.01 -0.95
N GLY A 15 -9.16 -5.76 -1.40
CA GLY A 15 -8.53 -5.29 -2.64
C GLY A 15 -7.01 -5.14 -2.51
N HIS A 16 -6.54 -4.64 -1.36
CA HIS A 16 -5.11 -4.59 -1.07
C HIS A 16 -4.55 -6.00 -0.87
N LEU A 17 -5.30 -6.91 -0.24
CA LEU A 17 -4.87 -8.30 -0.09
C LEU A 17 -4.69 -8.98 -1.45
N ALA A 18 -5.68 -8.85 -2.35
CA ALA A 18 -5.59 -9.41 -3.71
C ALA A 18 -4.38 -8.86 -4.48
N LEU A 19 -4.05 -7.58 -4.32
CA LEU A 19 -2.84 -6.99 -4.90
C LEU A 19 -1.57 -7.64 -4.34
N LEU A 20 -1.45 -7.78 -3.02
CA LEU A 20 -0.27 -8.36 -2.38
C LEU A 20 -0.12 -9.85 -2.69
N GLU A 21 -1.23 -10.60 -2.75
CA GLU A 21 -1.25 -12.00 -3.19
C GLU A 21 -0.77 -12.12 -4.63
N TYR A 22 -1.25 -11.25 -5.53
CA TYR A 22 -0.76 -11.21 -6.90
C TYR A 22 0.74 -10.90 -6.96
N CYS A 23 1.23 -9.90 -6.20
CA CYS A 23 2.66 -9.60 -6.12
C CYS A 23 3.49 -10.80 -5.63
N ALA A 24 2.96 -11.60 -4.69
CA ALA A 24 3.62 -12.79 -4.18
C ALA A 24 3.74 -13.91 -5.23
N THR A 25 2.88 -13.92 -6.26
CA THR A 25 3.03 -14.87 -7.39
C THR A 25 4.16 -14.49 -8.35
N LEU A 26 4.60 -13.23 -8.33
CA LEU A 26 5.56 -12.69 -9.30
C LEU A 26 7.02 -12.85 -8.84
N GLY A 27 7.29 -13.21 -7.59
CA GLY A 27 8.66 -13.37 -7.11
C GLY A 27 8.76 -13.93 -5.70
N ASP A 28 10.00 -14.12 -5.24
CA ASP A 28 10.31 -14.80 -3.98
C ASP A 28 10.15 -13.89 -2.75
N THR A 29 10.08 -12.57 -2.97
CA THR A 29 9.98 -11.57 -1.90
C THR A 29 9.19 -10.37 -2.38
N VAL A 30 8.23 -9.93 -1.57
CA VAL A 30 7.45 -8.71 -1.81
C VAL A 30 7.88 -7.65 -0.80
N ALA A 31 8.40 -6.54 -1.29
CA ALA A 31 8.66 -5.34 -0.51
C ALA A 31 7.52 -4.33 -0.70
N VAL A 32 6.94 -3.85 0.40
CA VAL A 32 5.78 -2.94 0.38
C VAL A 32 6.16 -1.61 1.00
N GLY A 33 6.16 -0.55 0.18
CA GLY A 33 6.30 0.82 0.66
C GLY A 33 4.95 1.37 1.12
N VAL A 34 4.87 1.80 2.39
CA VAL A 34 3.68 2.46 2.94
C VAL A 34 3.94 3.96 2.99
N ALA A 35 3.13 4.73 2.25
CA ALA A 35 3.26 6.20 2.22
C ALA A 35 2.81 6.81 3.56
N SER A 36 3.60 7.74 4.10
CA SER A 36 3.23 8.47 5.32
C SER A 36 2.08 9.44 5.08
N ASP A 37 1.32 9.75 6.14
CA ASP A 37 0.23 10.73 6.10
C ASP A 37 0.67 12.10 5.57
N GLU A 38 1.90 12.52 5.91
CA GLU A 38 2.50 13.76 5.44
C GLU A 38 2.61 13.78 3.91
N VAL A 39 3.12 12.68 3.32
CA VAL A 39 3.26 12.52 1.88
C VAL A 39 1.88 12.42 1.22
N VAL A 40 0.94 11.71 1.84
CA VAL A 40 -0.44 11.53 1.31
C VAL A 40 -1.19 12.87 1.23
N LYS A 41 -1.03 13.73 2.25
CA LYS A 41 -1.64 15.07 2.28
C LYS A 41 -1.19 15.98 1.14
N LEU A 42 -0.03 15.72 0.52
CA LEU A 42 0.45 16.51 -0.62
C LEU A 42 -0.34 16.28 -1.91
N TYR A 43 -0.96 15.11 -2.08
CA TYR A 43 -1.63 14.73 -3.32
C TYR A 43 -3.08 14.26 -3.14
N LYS A 44 -3.55 14.03 -1.92
CA LYS A 44 -4.97 13.76 -1.61
C LYS A 44 -5.55 14.87 -0.72
N PRO A 45 -6.74 15.40 -1.07
CA PRO A 45 -7.38 16.44 -0.26
C PRO A 45 -7.94 15.92 1.07
N ASN A 46 -8.24 14.61 1.17
CA ASN A 46 -8.71 13.99 2.39
C ASN A 46 -7.59 13.16 3.04
N PRO A 47 -7.35 13.31 4.36
CA PRO A 47 -6.35 12.52 5.08
C PRO A 47 -6.77 11.04 5.17
N PRO A 48 -5.81 10.12 5.40
CA PRO A 48 -6.09 8.71 5.64
C PRO A 48 -7.04 8.52 6.83
N ARG A 49 -8.07 7.70 6.65
CA ARG A 49 -9.15 7.51 7.62
C ARG A 49 -8.78 6.59 8.79
N HIS A 50 -7.62 5.94 8.76
CA HIS A 50 -7.11 5.16 9.88
C HIS A 50 -6.44 5.98 11.00
N SER A 51 -6.32 7.31 10.85
CA SER A 51 -5.54 8.19 11.72
C SER A 51 -6.32 8.83 12.90
N THR A 52 -7.49 8.27 13.26
CA THR A 52 -8.30 8.72 14.42
C THR A 52 -7.62 8.53 15.77
#